data_AF-A0A854CPD3-F1
#
_entry.id   AF-A0A854CPD3-F1
#
_cell.length_a   1.000
_cell.length_b   1.000
_cell.length_c   1.000
_cell.angle_alpha   90.00
_cell.angle_beta   90.00
_cell.angle_gamma   90.00
#
_symmetry.space_group_name_H-M   'P 1'
#
loop_
_entity.id
_entity.type
_entity.pdbx_description
1 polymer ?
#
loop_
_entity_poly.entity_id
_entity_poly.type
_entity_poly.pdbx_seq_one_letter_code
_entity_poly.pdbx_strand_id
1 'polypeptide(L)' 'MPVSAVQPSMKKRDGRLVSRAVLEEMRLMALQRMGEGESPAEVASSFGLHRGWAYKVLARAQ' A
#
# COMPACT_ATOMS: atom_id res chain seq x y z
N MET A 1 -21.66 26.21 8.09
CA MET A 1 -20.65 25.32 8.74
C MET A 1 -21.27 24.82 10.04
N PRO A 2 -21.05 23.58 10.53
CA PRO A 2 -20.01 22.58 10.19
C PRO A 2 -20.65 21.18 9.89
N VAL A 3 -20.00 20.09 9.49
CA VAL A 3 -18.67 19.53 9.74
C VAL A 3 -18.24 18.84 8.46
N SER A 4 -17.15 19.30 7.84
CA SER A 4 -16.41 18.50 6.86
C SER A 4 -15.94 17.22 7.55
N ALA A 5 -16.64 16.12 7.30
CA ALA A 5 -16.13 14.79 7.58
C ALA A 5 -14.94 14.58 6.64
N VAL A 6 -13.74 14.96 7.11
CA VAL A 6 -12.48 14.49 6.55
C VAL A 6 -12.48 12.98 6.71
N GLN A 7 -12.98 12.29 5.69
CA GLN A 7 -12.75 10.87 5.53
C GLN A 7 -11.24 10.71 5.33
N PRO A 8 -10.55 9.89 6.14
CA PRO A 8 -9.15 9.60 5.88
C PRO A 8 -9.11 8.95 4.50
N SER A 9 -8.37 9.55 3.56
CA SER A 9 -8.39 9.19 2.15
C SER A 9 -8.08 7.69 1.97
N MET A 10 -9.11 6.86 1.90
CA MET A 10 -9.00 5.46 1.56
C MET A 10 -8.59 5.42 0.10
N LYS A 11 -7.40 4.91 -0.19
CA LYS A 11 -6.86 4.78 -1.55
C LYS A 11 -7.84 3.98 -2.40
N LYS A 12 -8.64 4.68 -3.21
CA LYS A 12 -9.60 4.10 -4.14
C LYS A 12 -8.79 3.62 -5.34
N ARG A 13 -8.75 2.30 -5.58
CA ARG A 13 -8.06 1.77 -6.77
C ARG A 13 -8.97 1.71 -8.00
N ASP A 14 -10.29 1.72 -7.82
CA ASP A 14 -11.24 1.59 -8.95
C ASP A 14 -12.68 2.00 -8.57
N GLY A 15 -12.84 2.95 -7.63
CA GLY A 15 -14.15 3.24 -7.00
C GLY A 15 -14.60 2.19 -5.96
N ARG A 16 -13.99 1.00 -5.94
CA ARG A 16 -14.09 0.01 -4.86
C ARG A 16 -13.10 0.33 -3.73
N LEU A 17 -13.59 0.32 -2.49
CA LEU A 17 -12.75 0.41 -1.30
C LEU A 17 -11.86 -0.83 -1.26
N VAL A 18 -10.54 -0.65 -1.28
CA VAL A 18 -9.62 -1.76 -1.02
C VAL A 18 -9.76 -2.11 0.45
N SER A 19 -10.39 -3.25 0.74
CA SER A 19 -10.54 -3.75 2.09
C SER A 19 -9.18 -3.88 2.75
N ARG A 20 -9.12 -3.64 4.07
CA ARG A 20 -7.89 -3.73 4.86
C ARG A 20 -7.18 -5.08 4.67
N ALA A 21 -7.94 -6.17 4.56
CA ALA A 21 -7.43 -7.51 4.27
C ALA A 21 -6.64 -7.57 2.94
N VAL A 22 -7.17 -6.97 1.87
CA VAL A 22 -6.48 -6.94 0.57
C VAL A 22 -5.18 -6.14 0.65
N LEU A 23 -5.17 -5.05 1.42
CA LEU A 23 -3.95 -4.27 1.68
C LEU A 23 -2.91 -5.05 2.49
N GLU A 24 -3.33 -5.91 3.42
CA GLU A 24 -2.45 -6.79 4.18
C GLU A 24 -1.87 -7.91 3.31
N GLU A 25 -2.68 -8.53 2.44
CA GLU A 25 -2.21 -9.52 1.46
C GLU A 25 -1.17 -8.92 0.50
N MET A 26 -1.46 -7.75 -0.05
CA MET A 26 -0.51 -7.02 -0.90
C MET A 26 0.77 -6.67 -0.15
N ARG A 27 0.67 -6.35 1.15
CA ARG A 27 1.83 -6.05 1.98
C ARG A 27 2.71 -7.28 2.17
N LEU A 28 2.12 -8.44 2.46
CA LEU A 28 2.87 -9.70 2.62
C LEU A 28 3.57 -10.09 1.32
N MET A 29 2.88 -10.02 0.18
CA MET A 29 3.50 -10.26 -1.14
C MET A 29 4.63 -9.28 -1.43
N ALA A 30 4.45 -8.01 -1.10
CA ALA A 30 5.48 -7.00 -1.28
C ALA A 30 6.72 -7.27 -0.42
N LEU A 31 6.55 -7.76 0.82
CA LEU A 31 7.66 -8.14 1.69
C LEU A 31 8.40 -9.38 1.18
N GLN A 32 7.67 -10.38 0.69
CA GLN A 32 8.27 -11.57 0.08
C GLN A 32 9.19 -11.17 -1.08
N ARG A 33 8.69 -10.36 -2.02
CA ARG A 33 9.44 -9.91 -3.19
C ARG A 33 10.63 -9.02 -2.83
N MET A 34 10.48 -8.13 -1.85
CA MET A 34 11.61 -7.33 -1.34
C MET A 34 12.67 -8.19 -0.65
N GLY A 35 12.26 -9.27 0.05
CA GLY A 35 13.18 -10.24 0.66
C GLY A 35 13.94 -11.06 -0.38
N GLU A 36 13.35 -11.28 -1.56
CA GLU A 36 14.00 -11.93 -2.70
C GLU A 36 14.99 -11.01 -3.44
N GLY A 37 15.08 -9.73 -3.06
CA GLY A 37 16.02 -8.76 -3.63
C GLY A 37 15.39 -7.79 -4.63
N GLU A 38 14.06 -7.81 -4.84
CA GLU A 38 13.41 -6.80 -5.67
C GLU A 38 13.43 -5.42 -5.00
N SER A 39 13.67 -4.38 -5.82
CA SER A 39 13.70 -3.00 -5.34
C SER A 39 12.31 -2.55 -4.87
N PRO A 40 12.18 -1.86 -3.71
CA PRO A 40 10.90 -1.36 -3.21
C PRO A 40 10.14 -0.50 -4.23
N ALA A 41 10.87 0.24 -5.08
CA ALA A 41 10.30 1.04 -6.15
C ALA A 41 9.60 0.19 -7.23
N GLU A 42 10.20 -0.93 -7.64
CA GLU A 42 9.66 -1.83 -8.66
C GLU A 42 8.46 -2.63 -8.14
N VAL A 43 8.54 -3.08 -6.89
CA VAL A 43 7.43 -3.74 -6.19
C VAL A 43 6.23 -2.79 -6.09
N ALA A 44 6.44 -1.55 -5.68
CA ALA A 44 5.37 -0.55 -5.64
C ALA A 44 4.75 -0.28 -7.02
N SER A 45 5.60 -0.16 -8.06
CA SER A 45 5.17 0.07 -9.44
C SER A 45 4.32 -1.10 -9.97
N SER A 46 4.70 -2.34 -9.67
CA SER A 46 3.93 -3.55 -10.00
C SER A 46 2.53 -3.56 -9.39
N PHE A 47 2.40 -3.00 -8.18
CA PHE A 47 1.12 -2.84 -7.52
C PHE A 47 0.40 -1.54 -7.90
N GLY A 48 0.89 -0.75 -8.85
CA GLY A 48 0.30 0.55 -9.21
C GLY A 48 0.26 1.52 -8.03
N LEU A 49 1.18 1.38 -7.07
CA LEU A 49 1.28 2.17 -5.87
C LEU A 49 2.51 3.09 -5.92
N HIS A 50 2.41 4.24 -5.28
CA HIS A 50 3.55 5.15 -5.16
C HIS A 50 4.70 4.48 -4.40
N ARG A 51 5.95 4.70 -4.84
CA ARG A 51 7.19 4.15 -4.23
C ARG A 51 7.23 4.22 -2.69
N GLY A 52 6.72 5.31 -2.12
CA GLY A 52 6.67 5.51 -0.68
C GLY A 52 5.79 4.51 0.09
N TRP A 53 4.88 3.80 -0.59
CA TRP A 53 4.12 2.71 0.03
C TRP A 53 5.01 1.52 0.33
N ALA A 54 5.87 1.11 -0.61
CA ALA A 54 6.79 -0.01 -0.41
C ALA A 54 7.80 0.26 0.70
N TYR A 55 8.35 1.48 0.78
CA TYR A 55 9.21 1.87 1.90
C TYR A 55 8.47 1.82 3.26
N LYS A 56 7.19 2.21 3.31
CA LYS A 56 6.36 2.09 4.52
C LYS A 56 6.07 0.62 4.88
N VAL A 57 5.95 -0.25 3.89
CA VAL A 57 5.77 -1.69 4.10
C VAL A 57 7.02 -2.30 4.72
N LEU A 58 8.21 -1.97 4.16
CA LEU A 58 9.51 -2.40 4.66
C LEU A 58 9.76 -1.89 6.09
N ALA A 59 9.50 -0.60 6.35
CA ALA A 59 9.68 0.00 7.67
C ALA A 59 8.75 -0.58 8.76
N ARG A 60 7.63 -1.18 8.38
CA ARG A 60 6.71 -1.85 9.34
C ARG A 60 7.02 -3.34 9.52
N ALA A 61 7.92 -3.90 8.72
CA ALA A 61 8.32 -5.31 8.81
C ALA A 61 9.54 -5.54 9.70
N GLN A 62 10.18 -4.44 10.13
CA GLN A 62 11.16 -4.42 11.21
C GLN A 62 10.49 -4.16 12.56
#